data_AF-A0A842RHY7-F1
#
_entry.id   AF-A0A842RHY7-F1
#
_cell.length_a   1.000
_cell.length_b   1.000
_cell.length_c   1.000
_cell.angle_alpha   90.00
_cell.angle_beta   90.00
_cell.angle_gamma   90.00
#
_symmetry.space_group_name_H-M   'P 1'
#
loop_
_entity.id
_entity.type
_entity.pdbx_description
1 polymer ?
#
loop_
_entity_poly.entity_id
_entity_poly.type
_entity_poly.pdbx_seq_one_letter_code
_entity_poly.pdbx_strand_id
1 'polypeptide(L)'
;MIQLLADSDDDGLTDDEVIIIYSTDPNDKGSDDDGLLDGEEINDYFTDPNNDDTDADGLSDTEEINDYNTDPTDEDSDNDGLTDGEEVNDHGTDPNAEDSDGDSYSEPDEINEGTDPNDPEDYPGATTVPPTTETSPPETTTSPTSGSLGYTFLIVPPGLLSVTLFTLLIINKRKR
;
A
#
# COMPACT_ATOMS: atom_id res chain seq x y z
N MET A 1 35.06 -41.16 -6.05
CA MET A 1 33.83 -40.67 -6.65
C MET A 1 33.03 -40.15 -5.47
N ILE A 2 32.92 -38.85 -5.31
CA ILE A 2 31.95 -38.28 -4.38
C ILE A 2 30.63 -38.44 -5.13
N GLN A 3 29.67 -39.18 -4.57
CA GLN A 3 28.32 -39.18 -5.13
C GLN A 3 27.82 -37.75 -4.97
N LEU A 4 27.61 -37.07 -6.09
CA LEU A 4 26.74 -35.91 -6.12
C LEU A 4 25.35 -36.47 -5.82
N LEU A 5 24.76 -36.04 -4.71
CA LEU A 5 23.35 -36.31 -4.45
C LEU A 5 22.55 -35.59 -5.55
N ALA A 6 21.45 -36.20 -5.99
CA ALA A 6 20.59 -35.57 -6.99
C ALA A 6 19.88 -34.39 -6.36
N ASP A 7 19.69 -33.35 -7.15
CA ASP A 7 18.92 -32.14 -6.90
C ASP A 7 18.19 -31.96 -8.24
N SER A 8 16.95 -32.42 -8.29
CA SER A 8 16.25 -32.71 -9.55
C SER A 8 15.53 -31.48 -10.12
N ASP A 9 15.25 -30.47 -9.31
CA ASP A 9 14.63 -29.20 -9.68
C ASP A 9 15.53 -27.96 -9.49
N ASP A 10 16.78 -28.17 -9.05
CA ASP A 10 17.83 -27.16 -8.91
C ASP A 10 17.44 -26.04 -7.90
N ASP A 11 16.70 -26.37 -6.84
CA ASP A 11 16.26 -25.43 -5.78
C ASP A 11 17.30 -25.25 -4.66
N GLY A 12 18.34 -26.09 -4.61
CA GLY A 12 19.38 -26.06 -3.60
C GLY A 12 19.25 -27.13 -2.50
N LEU A 13 18.22 -27.98 -2.56
CA LEU A 13 18.02 -29.15 -1.70
C LEU A 13 18.27 -30.43 -2.50
N THR A 14 18.73 -31.47 -1.83
CA THR A 14 18.88 -32.78 -2.49
C THR A 14 17.57 -33.56 -2.46
N ASP A 15 17.32 -34.40 -3.48
CA ASP A 15 16.13 -35.26 -3.59
C ASP A 15 15.87 -36.10 -2.32
N ASP A 16 16.94 -36.52 -1.63
CA ASP A 16 16.84 -37.30 -0.39
C ASP A 16 16.48 -36.42 0.83
N GLU A 17 16.85 -35.15 0.84
CA GLU A 17 16.51 -34.17 1.88
C GLU A 17 15.03 -33.77 1.80
N VAL A 18 14.55 -33.39 0.61
CA VAL A 18 13.16 -32.94 0.38
C VAL A 18 12.13 -34.03 0.70
N ILE A 19 12.34 -35.28 0.25
CA ILE A 19 11.37 -36.38 0.47
C ILE A 19 11.27 -36.79 1.95
N ILE A 20 12.37 -36.76 2.71
CA ILE A 20 12.42 -37.35 4.06
C ILE A 20 12.17 -36.33 5.15
N ILE A 21 12.58 -35.08 4.95
CA ILE A 21 12.58 -34.04 5.99
C ILE A 21 11.43 -33.07 5.80
N TYR A 22 11.29 -32.51 4.60
CA TYR A 22 10.40 -31.39 4.31
C TYR A 22 9.09 -31.80 3.63
N SER A 23 9.02 -33.04 3.12
CA SER A 23 7.85 -33.60 2.44
C SER A 23 7.43 -32.87 1.16
N THR A 24 8.35 -32.15 0.53
CA THR A 24 8.18 -31.47 -0.75
C THR A 24 8.42 -32.40 -1.95
N ASP A 25 8.04 -32.01 -3.18
CA ASP A 25 8.27 -32.82 -4.40
C ASP A 25 9.66 -32.51 -4.97
N PRO A 26 10.57 -33.48 -5.10
CA PRO A 26 11.92 -33.26 -5.66
C PRO A 26 11.97 -32.79 -7.12
N ASN A 27 10.83 -32.65 -7.79
CA ASN A 27 10.76 -32.11 -9.15
C ASN A 27 9.97 -30.79 -9.21
N ASP A 28 9.66 -30.23 -8.05
CA ASP A 28 8.90 -29.00 -7.90
C ASP A 28 9.63 -28.05 -6.96
N LYS A 29 10.26 -27.05 -7.55
CA LYS A 29 11.16 -26.13 -6.85
C LYS A 29 10.48 -25.16 -5.88
N GLY A 30 9.15 -25.16 -5.79
CA GLY A 30 8.34 -24.20 -5.01
C GLY A 30 7.00 -24.84 -4.68
N SER A 31 6.88 -25.39 -3.47
CA SER A 31 5.88 -26.39 -3.11
C SER A 31 4.51 -25.82 -2.73
N ASP A 32 4.44 -24.59 -2.25
CA ASP A 32 3.20 -23.86 -1.92
C ASP A 32 2.77 -22.83 -2.98
N ASP A 33 3.59 -22.65 -4.02
CA ASP A 33 3.40 -21.69 -5.13
C ASP A 33 3.35 -20.20 -4.69
N ASP A 34 3.96 -19.82 -3.56
CA ASP A 34 3.96 -18.43 -3.06
C ASP A 34 4.90 -17.49 -3.87
N GLY A 35 5.96 -18.05 -4.45
CA GLY A 35 6.96 -17.32 -5.22
C GLY A 35 8.41 -17.58 -4.82
N LEU A 36 8.64 -18.17 -3.65
CA LEU A 36 9.94 -18.63 -3.16
C LEU A 36 10.27 -20.03 -3.70
N LEU A 37 11.52 -20.43 -3.48
CA LEU A 37 11.96 -21.81 -3.74
C LEU A 37 12.06 -22.55 -2.42
N ASP A 38 11.73 -23.85 -2.37
CA ASP A 38 11.79 -24.62 -1.12
C ASP A 38 13.18 -24.51 -0.47
N GLY A 39 14.23 -24.57 -1.30
CA GLY A 39 15.60 -24.39 -0.82
C GLY A 39 15.92 -22.99 -0.30
N GLU A 40 15.31 -21.94 -0.83
CA GLU A 40 15.45 -20.56 -0.35
C GLU A 40 14.71 -20.38 0.98
N GLU A 41 13.48 -20.84 1.07
CA GLU A 41 12.67 -20.88 2.29
C GLU A 41 13.39 -21.59 3.43
N ILE A 42 13.92 -22.78 3.19
CA ILE A 42 14.57 -23.58 4.24
C ILE A 42 15.93 -23.01 4.65
N ASN A 43 16.74 -22.54 3.71
CA ASN A 43 18.14 -22.19 3.98
C ASN A 43 18.34 -20.72 4.38
N ASP A 44 17.50 -19.82 3.86
CA ASP A 44 17.70 -18.38 3.99
C ASP A 44 16.63 -17.71 4.88
N TYR A 45 15.35 -18.10 4.76
CA TYR A 45 14.23 -17.45 5.45
C TYR A 45 13.67 -18.24 6.65
N PHE A 46 13.96 -19.53 6.73
CA PHE A 46 13.47 -20.44 7.77
C PHE A 46 11.93 -20.60 7.82
N THR A 47 11.28 -20.43 6.67
CA THR A 47 9.84 -20.60 6.46
C THR A 47 9.46 -22.06 6.17
N ASP A 48 8.16 -22.38 6.13
CA ASP A 48 7.65 -23.71 5.75
C ASP A 48 7.33 -23.77 4.25
N PRO A 49 8.09 -24.54 3.43
CA PRO A 49 7.90 -24.60 1.98
C PRO A 49 6.56 -25.16 1.50
N ASN A 50 5.69 -25.59 2.41
CA ASN A 50 4.35 -26.05 2.09
C ASN A 50 3.25 -25.10 2.60
N ASN A 51 3.62 -23.88 3.01
CA ASN A 51 2.72 -22.91 3.59
C ASN A 51 3.12 -21.49 3.16
N ASP A 52 2.24 -20.85 2.37
CA ASP A 52 2.50 -19.56 1.74
C ASP A 52 2.52 -18.37 2.71
N ASP A 53 2.14 -18.59 3.97
CA ASP A 53 2.02 -17.62 5.08
C ASP A 53 2.42 -18.38 6.37
N THR A 54 3.72 -18.38 6.68
CA THR A 54 4.33 -19.28 7.65
C THR A 54 3.88 -19.01 9.08
N ASP A 55 3.71 -17.75 9.48
CA ASP A 55 3.27 -17.35 10.81
C ASP A 55 1.75 -17.13 10.93
N ALA A 56 1.03 -17.12 9.81
CA ALA A 56 -0.42 -17.03 9.70
C ALA A 56 -0.98 -15.66 10.10
N ASP A 57 -0.25 -14.59 9.83
CA ASP A 57 -0.64 -13.20 10.12
C ASP A 57 -1.51 -12.57 8.99
N GLY A 58 -1.50 -13.19 7.81
CA GLY A 58 -2.28 -12.78 6.64
C GLY A 58 -1.48 -12.08 5.53
N LEU A 59 -0.16 -11.99 5.64
CA LEU A 59 0.78 -11.71 4.56
C LEU A 59 1.45 -13.00 4.10
N SER A 60 1.75 -13.12 2.81
CA SER A 60 2.56 -14.25 2.36
C SER A 60 4.04 -14.04 2.70
N ASP A 61 4.79 -15.12 2.91
CA ASP A 61 6.23 -15.08 3.18
C ASP A 61 6.96 -14.22 2.12
N THR A 62 6.58 -14.38 0.85
CA THR A 62 7.06 -13.56 -0.27
C THR A 62 6.74 -12.06 -0.11
N GLU A 63 5.54 -11.68 0.33
CA GLU A 63 5.13 -10.28 0.53
C GLU A 63 5.93 -9.65 1.68
N GLU A 64 6.06 -10.35 2.79
CA GLU A 64 6.83 -9.92 3.95
C GLU A 64 8.28 -9.65 3.59
N ILE A 65 8.93 -10.59 2.88
CA ILE A 65 10.34 -10.46 2.48
C ILE A 65 10.55 -9.32 1.48
N ASN A 66 9.67 -9.19 0.47
CA ASN A 66 9.94 -8.33 -0.68
C ASN A 66 9.34 -6.92 -0.58
N ASP A 67 8.18 -6.80 0.06
CA ASP A 67 7.41 -5.55 0.08
C ASP A 67 7.49 -4.85 1.44
N TYR A 68 7.46 -5.59 2.55
CA TYR A 68 7.37 -5.02 3.90
C TYR A 68 8.68 -5.08 4.70
N ASN A 69 9.58 -6.01 4.38
CA ASN A 69 10.80 -6.30 5.15
C ASN A 69 10.54 -6.72 6.61
N THR A 70 9.43 -7.42 6.84
CA THR A 70 9.08 -8.08 8.12
C THR A 70 9.75 -9.46 8.20
N ASP A 71 9.68 -10.13 9.36
CA ASP A 71 10.17 -11.49 9.55
C ASP A 71 9.03 -12.48 9.29
N PRO A 72 9.05 -13.31 8.22
CA PRO A 72 7.96 -14.21 7.85
C PRO A 72 7.72 -15.39 8.81
N THR A 73 8.30 -15.31 10.01
CA THR A 73 8.15 -16.28 11.08
C THR A 73 7.68 -15.65 12.39
N ASP A 74 7.35 -14.36 12.37
CA ASP A 74 6.97 -13.54 13.52
C ASP A 74 5.77 -12.64 13.19
N GLU A 75 4.60 -13.01 13.71
CA GLU A 75 3.30 -12.38 13.38
C GLU A 75 3.20 -10.87 13.68
N ASP A 76 4.16 -10.28 14.41
CA ASP A 76 4.16 -8.90 14.94
C ASP A 76 5.62 -8.39 15.02
N SER A 77 6.12 -7.83 13.92
CA SER A 77 7.53 -7.51 13.70
C SER A 77 8.06 -6.41 14.62
N ASP A 78 7.22 -5.45 15.00
CA ASP A 78 7.61 -4.35 15.88
C ASP A 78 7.21 -4.53 17.35
N ASN A 79 6.39 -5.55 17.64
CA ASN A 79 5.92 -5.96 18.95
C ASN A 79 4.99 -4.95 19.65
N ASP A 80 4.17 -4.21 18.89
CA ASP A 80 3.19 -3.26 19.42
C ASP A 80 1.86 -3.92 19.82
N GLY A 81 1.61 -5.14 19.33
CA GLY A 81 0.42 -5.95 19.58
C GLY A 81 -0.63 -5.97 18.48
N LEU A 82 -0.37 -5.38 17.32
CA LEU A 82 -1.03 -5.65 16.05
C LEU A 82 -0.16 -6.62 15.23
N THR A 83 -0.80 -7.45 14.42
CA THR A 83 -0.03 -8.29 13.48
C THR A 83 0.39 -7.51 12.24
N ASP A 84 1.50 -7.87 11.59
CA ASP A 84 1.98 -7.14 10.39
C ASP A 84 0.89 -7.13 9.30
N GLY A 85 0.17 -8.24 9.15
CA GLY A 85 -1.00 -8.38 8.32
C GLY A 85 -2.17 -7.48 8.71
N GLU A 86 -2.47 -7.27 10.00
CA GLU A 86 -3.49 -6.30 10.44
C GLU A 86 -3.09 -4.86 10.09
N GLU A 87 -1.83 -4.52 10.34
CA GLU A 87 -1.28 -3.19 10.05
C GLU A 87 -1.34 -2.86 8.57
N VAL A 88 -0.88 -3.78 7.72
CA VAL A 88 -0.85 -3.60 6.27
C VAL A 88 -2.27 -3.62 5.67
N ASN A 89 -3.09 -4.61 6.02
CA ASN A 89 -4.35 -4.85 5.32
C ASN A 89 -5.50 -3.98 5.82
N ASP A 90 -5.55 -3.68 7.12
CA ASP A 90 -6.69 -3.00 7.75
C ASP A 90 -6.40 -1.54 8.09
N HIS A 91 -5.16 -1.20 8.48
CA HIS A 91 -4.79 0.13 8.98
C HIS A 91 -3.94 0.95 8.02
N GLY A 92 -3.18 0.31 7.12
CA GLY A 92 -2.25 0.95 6.22
C GLY A 92 -1.06 1.61 6.93
N THR A 93 -0.67 1.09 8.10
CA THR A 93 0.49 1.52 8.90
C THR A 93 1.77 0.79 8.46
N ASP A 94 2.92 1.17 8.99
CA ASP A 94 4.21 0.52 8.71
C ASP A 94 4.44 -0.61 9.73
N PRO A 95 4.43 -1.90 9.33
CA PRO A 95 4.53 -3.03 10.26
C PRO A 95 5.88 -3.17 10.99
N ASN A 96 6.79 -2.22 10.78
CA ASN A 96 8.08 -2.16 11.45
C ASN A 96 8.18 -0.97 12.42
N ALA A 97 7.06 -0.32 12.76
CA ALA A 97 7.05 0.91 13.53
C ALA A 97 5.85 1.03 14.46
N GLU A 98 6.11 0.93 15.78
CA GLU A 98 5.13 1.14 16.87
C GLU A 98 4.45 2.54 16.90
N ASP A 99 4.75 3.42 15.93
CA ASP A 99 4.23 4.78 15.74
C ASP A 99 4.64 5.26 14.33
N SER A 100 3.79 4.97 13.34
CA SER A 100 3.99 5.14 11.91
C SER A 100 4.01 6.60 11.47
N ASP A 101 3.21 7.45 12.13
CA ASP A 101 3.11 8.86 11.80
C ASP A 101 4.02 9.77 12.65
N GLY A 102 4.56 9.24 13.75
CA GLY A 102 5.61 9.81 14.57
C GLY A 102 5.11 10.83 15.59
N ASP A 103 3.85 10.75 16.01
CA ASP A 103 3.21 11.71 16.90
C ASP A 103 3.29 11.35 18.40
N SER A 104 3.89 10.19 18.71
CA SER A 104 4.10 9.58 20.04
C SER A 104 2.90 8.83 20.65
N TYR A 105 1.90 8.48 19.86
CA TYR A 105 0.89 7.47 20.21
C TYR A 105 1.06 6.24 19.33
N SER A 106 0.88 5.04 19.90
CA SER A 106 1.00 3.82 19.11
C SER A 106 -0.30 3.50 18.38
N GLU A 107 -0.19 2.80 17.25
CA GLU A 107 -1.27 2.36 16.40
C GLU A 107 -2.42 1.73 17.21
N PRO A 108 -2.19 0.72 18.08
CA PRO A 108 -3.27 0.14 18.86
C PRO A 108 -3.92 1.12 19.85
N ASP A 109 -3.20 2.13 20.36
CA ASP A 109 -3.79 3.16 21.22
C ASP A 109 -4.70 4.10 20.41
N GLU A 110 -4.26 4.49 19.22
CA GLU A 110 -5.01 5.35 18.29
C GLU A 110 -6.26 4.68 17.73
N ILE A 111 -6.12 3.43 17.25
CA ILE A 111 -7.23 2.60 16.76
C ILE A 111 -8.28 2.41 17.85
N ASN A 112 -7.86 2.20 19.10
CA ASN A 112 -8.78 2.04 20.24
C ASN A 112 -9.53 3.33 20.60
N GLU A 113 -8.91 4.50 20.41
CA GLU A 113 -9.53 5.82 20.63
C GLU A 113 -10.29 6.33 19.38
N GLY A 114 -10.10 5.67 18.23
CA GLY A 114 -10.75 5.95 16.96
C GLY A 114 -10.16 7.16 16.22
N THR A 115 -8.86 7.39 16.41
CA THR A 115 -8.07 8.37 15.64
C THR A 115 -7.40 7.70 14.43
N ASP A 116 -6.72 8.47 13.58
CA ASP A 116 -6.12 7.97 12.33
C ASP A 116 -4.62 7.76 12.54
N PRO A 117 -4.13 6.50 12.62
CA PRO A 117 -2.72 6.20 12.92
C PRO A 117 -1.73 6.59 11.80
N ASN A 118 -2.23 7.24 10.74
CA ASN A 118 -1.45 7.77 9.64
C ASN A 118 -1.54 9.31 9.52
N ASP A 119 -2.17 10.00 10.48
CA ASP A 119 -2.28 11.46 10.51
C ASP A 119 -1.76 12.03 11.85
N PRO A 120 -0.54 12.61 11.88
CA PRO A 120 0.11 13.03 13.13
C PRO A 120 -0.54 14.26 13.80
N GLU A 121 -1.68 14.72 13.28
CA GLU A 121 -2.52 15.76 13.88
C GLU A 121 -3.88 15.23 14.36
N ASP A 122 -4.21 13.96 14.12
CA ASP A 122 -5.40 13.26 14.62
C ASP A 122 -5.00 12.16 15.60
N TYR A 123 -4.89 12.53 16.87
CA TYR A 123 -4.40 11.64 17.93
C TYR A 123 -5.20 11.74 19.23
N PRO A 124 -5.03 10.80 20.18
CA PRO A 124 -5.76 10.79 21.44
C PRO A 124 -5.64 12.11 22.21
N GLY A 125 -6.76 12.84 22.30
CA GLY A 125 -6.83 14.12 23.00
C GLY A 125 -6.44 15.35 22.17
N ALA A 126 -6.17 15.19 20.87
CA ALA A 126 -6.14 16.29 19.92
C ALA A 126 -7.45 17.08 20.05
N THR A 127 -7.34 18.38 20.31
CA THR A 127 -8.53 19.24 20.23
C THR A 127 -8.83 19.39 18.75
N THR A 128 -9.69 18.52 18.23
CA THR A 128 -10.19 18.62 16.85
C THR A 128 -10.76 20.03 16.65
N VAL A 129 -9.96 20.93 16.09
CA VAL A 129 -10.53 21.93 15.20
C VAL A 129 -10.97 21.04 14.04
N PRO A 130 -12.28 20.82 13.85
CA PRO A 130 -12.74 19.87 12.85
C PRO A 130 -12.04 20.22 11.54
N PRO A 131 -11.58 19.23 10.75
CA PRO A 131 -10.94 19.50 9.48
C PRO A 131 -11.88 20.41 8.73
N THR A 132 -11.47 21.67 8.53
CA THR A 132 -12.20 22.56 7.66
C THR A 132 -12.05 21.94 6.30
N THR A 133 -13.07 21.17 5.89
CA THR A 133 -13.48 21.13 4.51
C THR A 133 -13.38 22.58 4.03
N GLU A 134 -12.32 22.90 3.27
CA GLU A 134 -12.21 24.15 2.57
C GLU A 134 -13.28 24.16 1.47
N THR A 135 -14.55 24.25 1.86
CA THR A 135 -15.51 25.02 1.09
C THR A 135 -15.02 26.45 1.20
N SER A 136 -14.37 26.91 0.14
CA SER A 136 -13.92 28.29 -0.02
C SER A 136 -14.94 29.27 0.55
N PRO A 137 -14.54 30.28 1.34
CA PRO A 137 -15.48 31.24 1.89
C PRO A 137 -16.14 32.03 0.76
N PRO A 138 -17.41 32.43 0.86
CA PRO A 138 -17.97 33.40 -0.07
C PRO A 138 -17.17 34.70 0.09
N GLU A 139 -16.49 35.15 -0.96
CA GLU A 139 -15.85 36.45 -0.96
C GLU A 139 -16.89 37.55 -0.65
N THR A 140 -16.96 38.01 0.59
CA THR A 140 -17.55 39.31 0.91
C THR A 140 -16.44 40.35 0.88
N THR A 141 -16.24 40.91 -0.30
CA THR A 141 -15.48 42.14 -0.49
C THR A 141 -16.33 43.32 -0.01
N THR A 142 -15.83 44.06 0.99
CA THR A 142 -16.31 45.42 1.24
C THR A 142 -15.13 46.36 1.42
N SER A 143 -14.84 47.18 0.39
CA SER A 143 -14.38 48.58 0.53
C SER A 143 -14.15 49.29 -0.84
N PRO A 144 -14.04 50.63 -0.88
CA PRO A 144 -14.94 51.46 -1.69
C PRO A 144 -14.41 51.88 -3.08
N THR A 145 -15.38 52.19 -3.95
CA THR A 145 -15.39 53.16 -5.06
C THR A 145 -14.05 53.75 -5.56
N SER A 146 -13.63 53.41 -6.78
CA SER A 146 -13.58 54.34 -7.94
C SER A 146 -13.21 53.59 -9.22
N GLY A 147 -13.83 53.97 -10.34
CA GLY A 147 -13.94 53.13 -11.54
C GLY A 147 -12.72 53.07 -12.46
N SER A 148 -12.66 52.01 -13.26
CA SER A 148 -12.04 51.99 -14.59
C SER A 148 -12.41 50.68 -15.32
N LEU A 149 -12.44 50.73 -16.65
CA LEU A 149 -13.12 49.81 -17.56
C LEU A 149 -12.58 48.38 -17.54
N GLY A 150 -13.49 47.40 -17.55
CA GLY A 150 -13.20 45.97 -17.40
C GLY A 150 -12.52 45.33 -18.62
N TYR A 151 -11.54 44.49 -18.33
CA TYR A 151 -11.02 43.44 -19.21
C TYR A 151 -11.22 42.11 -18.49
N THR A 152 -12.12 41.26 -18.98
CA THR A 152 -12.24 39.87 -18.50
C THR A 152 -11.31 38.98 -19.32
N PHE A 153 -10.29 38.43 -18.67
CA PHE A 153 -9.46 37.37 -19.22
C PHE A 153 -10.15 36.02 -18.94
N LEU A 154 -10.55 35.32 -20.00
CA LEU A 154 -11.03 33.93 -19.90
C LEU A 154 -9.81 33.01 -19.76
N ILE A 155 -9.58 32.50 -18.55
CA ILE A 155 -8.61 31.43 -18.33
C ILE A 155 -9.34 30.11 -18.60
N VAL A 156 -8.98 29.44 -19.70
CA VAL A 156 -9.45 28.08 -20.02
C VAL A 156 -8.42 27.10 -19.46
N PRO A 157 -8.80 26.15 -18.59
CA PRO A 157 -7.88 25.12 -18.13
C PRO A 157 -7.47 24.20 -19.29
N PRO A 158 -6.19 23.82 -19.40
CA PRO A 158 -5.77 22.86 -20.42
C PRO A 158 -6.29 21.47 -20.04
N GLY A 159 -7.14 20.86 -20.89
CA GLY A 159 -7.43 19.42 -20.75
C GLY A 159 -8.77 18.88 -21.26
N LEU A 160 -9.80 19.69 -21.52
CA LEU A 160 -11.08 19.15 -21.98
C LEU A 160 -11.29 19.32 -23.50
N LEU A 161 -10.88 18.30 -24.25
CA LEU A 161 -11.47 18.00 -25.55
C LEU A 161 -12.82 17.32 -25.30
N SER A 162 -13.91 18.09 -25.38
CA SER A 162 -15.24 17.50 -25.64
C SER A 162 -15.82 18.17 -26.89
N VAL A 163 -15.71 17.43 -28.00
CA VAL A 163 -16.33 17.77 -29.27
C VAL A 163 -17.81 17.37 -29.17
N THR A 164 -18.68 18.35 -28.94
CA THR A 164 -20.08 18.27 -29.37
C THR A 164 -20.49 19.60 -29.98
N LEU A 165 -20.19 19.78 -31.26
CA LEU A 165 -20.66 20.93 -32.04
C LEU A 165 -22.12 20.69 -32.45
N PHE A 166 -23.05 21.14 -31.60
CA PHE A 166 -24.45 21.31 -31.98
C PHE A 166 -24.58 22.60 -32.79
N THR A 167 -25.14 22.45 -33.99
CA THR A 167 -25.39 23.48 -35.00
C THR A 167 -26.18 24.69 -34.49
N LEU A 168 -25.75 25.91 -34.85
CA LEU A 168 -26.69 27.01 -35.08
C LEU A 168 -26.33 27.83 -36.31
N LEU A 169 -27.26 27.77 -37.27
CA LEU A 169 -27.35 28.59 -38.48
C LEU A 169 -27.27 30.08 -38.16
N ILE A 170 -26.35 30.79 -38.83
CA ILE A 170 -26.64 32.15 -39.30
C ILE A 170 -26.45 32.17 -40.81
N ILE A 171 -27.58 32.10 -41.50
CA ILE A 171 -27.75 32.57 -42.86
C ILE A 171 -27.39 34.06 -42.85
N ASN A 172 -26.35 34.47 -43.59
CA ASN A 172 -26.36 35.80 -44.16
C ASN A 172 -26.05 35.76 -45.66
N LYS A 173 -27.00 36.33 -46.38
CA LYS A 173 -27.20 36.28 -47.82
C LYS A 173 -26.54 37.52 -48.42
N ARG A 174 -26.01 37.39 -49.65
CA ARG A 174 -25.64 38.46 -50.63
C ARG A 174 -24.35 39.21 -50.27
N LYS A 175 -23.43 39.56 -51.17
CA LYS A 175 -23.33 39.84 -52.63
C LYS A 175 -21.80 39.89 -52.87
N ARG A 176 -21.16 39.48 -53.95
CA ARG A 176 -21.41 39.50 -55.40
C ARG A 176 -20.66 38.34 -56.04
#